data_AF-A0A5R8WPR5-F1
#
_entry.id   AF-A0A5R8WPR5-F1
#
_cell.length_a   1.000
_cell.length_b   1.000
_cell.length_c   1.000
_cell.angle_alpha   90.00
_cell.angle_beta   90.00
_cell.angle_gamma   90.00
#
_symmetry.space_group_name_H-M   'P 1'
#
loop_
_entity.id
_entity.type
_entity.pdbx_description
1 polymer ?
#
loop_
_entity_poly.entity_id
_entity_poly.type
_entity_poly.pdbx_seq_one_letter_code
_entity_poly.pdbx_strand_id
1 'polypeptide(L)'
;MQPANILRIDTLDESWSDKDNVMLHACFQLLTDCIEKEGLLTHWDWTADQRGDVKIELETLYSWWKQRVQRDQADGIDWIWTPGQHEEDNMMLTRLVKLRGYLWT
;
A
#
# COMPACT_ATOMS: atom_id res chain seq x y z
N MET A 1 18.43 13.74 -2.67
CA MET A 1 17.61 12.98 -1.71
C MET A 1 16.32 13.73 -1.49
N GLN A 2 15.18 13.05 -1.61
CA GLN A 2 13.91 13.66 -1.22
C GLN A 2 13.88 13.81 0.32
N PRO A 3 13.20 14.84 0.85
CA PRO A 3 13.05 15.02 2.29
C PRO A 3 12.29 13.84 2.90
N ALA A 4 12.92 13.12 3.84
CA ALA A 4 12.32 11.94 4.48
C ALA A 4 11.07 12.23 5.32
N ASN A 5 10.79 13.51 5.62
CA ASN A 5 9.65 13.96 6.41
C ASN A 5 8.45 14.39 5.55
N ILE A 6 8.51 14.23 4.23
CA ILE A 6 7.41 14.57 3.32
C ILE A 6 7.07 13.33 2.49
N LEU A 7 5.82 12.89 2.60
CA LEU A 7 5.26 11.84 1.76
C LEU A 7 4.22 12.45 0.82
N ARG A 8 4.49 12.39 -0.48
CA ARG A 8 3.51 12.75 -1.52
C ARG A 8 2.64 11.53 -1.81
N ILE A 9 1.33 11.67 -1.67
CA ILE A 9 0.36 10.61 -1.95
C ILE A 9 -0.16 10.81 -3.37
N ASP A 10 0.30 9.99 -4.33
CA ASP A 10 0.00 10.19 -5.75
C ASP A 10 -1.40 9.73 -6.16
N THR A 11 -2.04 8.93 -5.30
CA THR A 11 -3.35 8.34 -5.52
C THR A 11 -4.53 9.21 -5.05
N LEU A 12 -4.25 10.32 -4.38
CA LEU A 12 -5.27 11.28 -3.93
C LEU A 12 -5.06 12.60 -4.67
N ASP A 13 -6.16 13.31 -4.95
CA ASP A 13 -6.13 14.66 -5.49
C ASP A 13 -6.12 15.71 -4.35
N GLU A 14 -6.24 16.99 -4.72
CA GLU A 14 -6.28 18.09 -3.76
C GLU A 14 -7.67 18.28 -3.11
N SER A 15 -8.63 17.39 -3.40
CA SER A 15 -9.96 17.46 -2.84
C SER A 15 -9.99 17.00 -1.37
N TRP A 16 -11.12 17.23 -0.72
CA TRP A 16 -11.30 16.77 0.64
C TRP A 16 -11.44 15.24 0.67
N SER A 17 -10.71 14.58 1.58
CA SER A 17 -10.78 13.14 1.81
C SER A 17 -10.79 12.86 3.32
N ASP A 18 -11.55 11.86 3.72
CA ASP A 18 -11.59 11.39 5.10
C ASP A 18 -10.22 10.94 5.61
N LYS A 19 -9.96 11.17 6.90
CA LYS A 19 -8.60 10.97 7.45
C LYS A 19 -8.18 9.51 7.58
N ASP A 20 -9.14 8.60 7.72
CA ASP A 20 -8.90 7.16 7.64
C ASP A 20 -8.48 6.76 6.21
N ASN A 21 -9.15 7.30 5.19
CA ASN A 21 -8.80 7.08 3.80
C ASN A 21 -7.40 7.66 3.49
N VAL A 22 -7.12 8.89 3.90
CA VAL A 22 -5.78 9.50 3.79
C VAL A 22 -4.71 8.63 4.45
N MET A 23 -4.98 8.06 5.62
CA MET A 23 -4.05 7.16 6.31
C MET A 23 -3.79 5.89 5.50
N LEU A 24 -4.84 5.27 4.95
CA LEU A 24 -4.71 4.09 4.10
C LEU A 24 -3.82 4.38 2.88
N HIS A 25 -4.13 5.45 2.14
CA HIS A 25 -3.33 5.85 0.98
C HIS A 25 -1.88 6.18 1.36
N ALA A 26 -1.64 6.86 2.48
CA ALA A 26 -0.29 7.16 2.94
C ALA A 26 0.51 5.87 3.22
N CYS A 27 -0.08 4.91 3.92
CA CYS A 27 0.60 3.65 4.23
C CYS A 27 0.94 2.86 2.95
N PHE A 28 0.01 2.77 2.00
CA PHE A 28 0.25 2.05 0.74
C PHE A 28 1.10 2.84 -0.26
N GLN A 29 1.19 4.15 -0.13
CA GLN A 29 2.18 4.95 -0.87
C GLN A 29 3.61 4.56 -0.43
N LEU A 30 3.86 4.36 0.87
CA LEU A 30 5.17 3.89 1.35
C LEU A 30 5.54 2.52 0.75
N LEU A 31 4.58 1.59 0.73
CA LEU A 31 4.78 0.28 0.07
C LEU A 31 5.10 0.44 -1.41
N THR A 32 4.33 1.28 -2.11
CA THR A 32 4.50 1.54 -3.55
C THR A 32 5.86 2.14 -3.84
N ASP A 33 6.31 3.11 -3.03
CA ASP A 33 7.62 3.74 -3.16
C ASP A 33 8.76 2.74 -2.97
N CYS A 34 8.70 1.89 -1.94
CA CYS A 34 9.70 0.84 -1.73
C CYS A 34 9.77 -0.15 -2.90
N ILE A 35 8.63 -0.53 -3.48
CA ILE A 35 8.58 -1.48 -4.58
C ILE A 35 9.04 -0.85 -5.89
N GLU A 36 8.48 0.31 -6.26
CA GLU A 36 8.66 0.91 -7.58
C GLU A 36 9.89 1.82 -7.67
N LYS A 37 10.16 2.63 -6.64
CA LYS A 37 11.26 3.61 -6.65
C LYS A 37 12.57 2.99 -6.16
N GLU A 38 12.50 2.13 -5.15
CA GLU A 38 13.68 1.51 -4.53
C GLU A 38 13.95 0.09 -5.04
N GLY A 39 13.00 -0.51 -5.78
CA GLY A 39 13.19 -1.81 -6.43
C GLY A 39 13.26 -2.98 -5.45
N LEU A 40 12.59 -2.88 -4.29
CA LEU A 40 12.62 -3.86 -3.19
C LEU A 40 12.42 -5.32 -3.65
N LEU A 41 11.53 -5.56 -4.62
CA LEU A 41 11.23 -6.92 -5.12
C LEU A 41 12.26 -7.45 -6.12
N THR A 42 13.06 -6.57 -6.73
CA THR A 42 14.00 -6.89 -7.80
C THR A 42 15.45 -6.93 -7.30
N HIS A 43 15.81 -6.08 -6.35
CA HIS A 43 17.18 -5.94 -5.88
C HIS A 43 17.52 -6.80 -4.66
N TRP A 44 16.51 -7.21 -3.87
CA TRP A 44 16.72 -8.04 -2.69
C TRP A 44 16.72 -9.53 -3.02
N ASP A 45 17.69 -10.29 -2.47
CA ASP A 45 17.71 -11.75 -2.56
C ASP A 45 16.82 -12.38 -1.47
N TRP A 46 15.54 -12.50 -1.78
CA TRP A 46 14.53 -13.12 -0.93
C TRP A 46 14.74 -14.62 -0.71
N THR A 47 15.53 -15.29 -1.57
CA THR A 47 15.76 -16.74 -1.50
C THR A 47 16.87 -17.09 -0.50
N ALA A 48 17.92 -16.27 -0.42
CA ALA A 48 18.98 -16.43 0.56
C ALA A 48 18.48 -16.28 2.01
N ASP A 49 17.49 -15.41 2.24
CA ASP A 49 16.98 -15.10 3.57
C ASP A 49 15.89 -16.04 4.10
N GLN A 50 15.46 -17.04 3.31
CA GLN A 50 14.29 -17.88 3.62
C GLN A 50 13.00 -17.08 3.91
N ARG A 51 12.89 -15.87 3.36
CA ARG A 51 11.75 -14.92 3.56
C ARG A 51 10.89 -14.79 2.30
N GLY A 52 10.82 -15.86 1.51
CA GLY A 52 9.99 -15.89 0.31
C GLY A 52 8.51 -15.68 0.59
N ASP A 53 8.05 -16.07 1.77
CA ASP A 53 6.69 -15.81 2.27
C ASP A 53 6.42 -14.31 2.43
N VAL A 54 7.37 -13.54 2.96
CA VAL A 54 7.26 -12.07 3.08
C VAL A 54 7.21 -11.42 1.70
N LYS A 55 8.02 -11.90 0.75
CA LYS A 55 7.98 -11.40 -0.63
C LYS A 55 6.60 -11.57 -1.26
N ILE A 56 6.04 -12.78 -1.17
CA ILE A 56 4.71 -13.10 -1.72
C ILE A 56 3.63 -12.23 -1.08
N GLU A 57 3.75 -11.99 0.23
CA GLU A 57 2.82 -11.14 0.96
C GLU A 57 2.90 -9.67 0.51
N LEU A 58 4.10 -9.13 0.31
CA LEU A 58 4.31 -7.79 -0.24
C LEU A 58 3.75 -7.65 -1.66
N GLU A 59 4.00 -8.65 -2.52
CA GLU A 59 3.43 -8.71 -3.87
C GLU A 59 1.90 -8.76 -3.85
N THR A 60 1.32 -9.50 -2.91
CA THR A 60 -0.12 -9.60 -2.71
C THR A 60 -0.71 -8.26 -2.28
N LEU A 61 -0.11 -7.60 -1.28
CA LEU A 61 -0.54 -6.29 -0.79
C LEU A 61 -0.43 -5.21 -1.86
N TYR A 62 0.66 -5.21 -2.62
CA TYR A 62 0.88 -4.28 -3.72
C TYR A 62 -0.13 -4.49 -4.86
N SER A 63 -0.35 -5.74 -5.26
CA SER A 63 -1.33 -6.07 -6.30
C SER A 63 -2.74 -5.68 -5.88
N TRP A 64 -3.12 -5.96 -4.63
CA TRP A 64 -4.39 -5.54 -4.05
C TRP A 64 -4.54 -4.01 -4.09
N TRP A 65 -3.51 -3.27 -3.68
CA TRP A 65 -3.54 -1.82 -3.66
C TRP A 65 -3.80 -1.22 -5.05
N LYS A 66 -3.10 -1.72 -6.07
CA LYS A 66 -3.31 -1.26 -7.45
C LYS A 66 -4.74 -1.52 -7.92
N GLN A 67 -5.32 -2.67 -7.58
CA GLN A 67 -6.73 -2.97 -7.90
C GLN A 67 -7.69 -2.07 -7.12
N ARG A 68 -7.44 -1.83 -5.83
CA ARG A 68 -8.25 -0.91 -5.02
C ARG A 68 -8.24 0.48 -5.63
N VAL A 69 -7.07 1.06 -5.90
CA VAL A 69 -6.96 2.42 -6.48
C VAL A 69 -7.70 2.53 -7.81
N GLN A 70 -7.62 1.49 -8.67
CA GLN A 70 -8.40 1.46 -9.91
C GLN A 70 -9.92 1.45 -9.66
N ARG A 71 -10.39 0.73 -8.64
CA ARG A 71 -11.82 0.71 -8.26
C ARG A 71 -12.28 2.07 -7.72
N ASP A 72 -11.46 2.74 -6.91
CA ASP A 72 -11.73 4.09 -6.40
C ASP A 72 -11.83 5.10 -7.55
N GLN A 73 -10.89 5.07 -8.50
CA GLN A 73 -10.86 5.99 -9.65
C GLN A 73 -11.99 5.76 -10.65
N ALA A 74 -12.56 4.55 -10.69
CA ALA A 74 -13.68 4.21 -11.55
C ALA A 74 -15.04 4.61 -10.94
N ASP A 75 -15.07 5.47 -9.91
CA ASP A 75 -16.24 5.83 -9.09
C ASP A 75 -16.96 4.61 -8.46
N GLY A 76 -16.24 3.48 -8.34
CA GLY A 76 -16.84 2.17 -8.05
C GLY A 76 -16.95 1.81 -6.56
N ILE A 77 -16.35 2.60 -5.66
CA ILE A 77 -16.38 2.33 -4.22
C ILE A 77 -17.29 3.36 -3.55
N ASP A 78 -18.56 2.97 -3.41
CA ASP A 78 -19.49 3.71 -2.55
C ASP A 78 -19.38 3.13 -1.14
N TRP A 79 -18.72 3.86 -0.24
CA TRP A 79 -18.57 3.60 1.19
C TRP A 79 -19.90 3.31 1.92
N ILE A 80 -21.04 3.80 1.41
CA ILE A 80 -22.37 3.56 1.98
C ILE A 80 -22.97 2.23 1.48
N TRP A 81 -22.65 1.81 0.25
CA TRP A 81 -23.29 0.66 -0.41
C TRP A 81 -22.36 -0.53 -0.68
N THR A 82 -21.07 -0.44 -0.32
CA THR A 82 -20.09 -1.52 -0.46
C THR A 82 -19.84 -2.17 0.90
N PRO A 83 -20.73 -3.08 1.36
CA PRO A 83 -20.56 -3.75 2.64
C PRO A 83 -19.24 -4.53 2.63
N GLY A 84 -18.42 -4.29 3.66
CA GLY A 84 -17.16 -4.99 3.86
C GLY A 84 -15.90 -4.28 3.33
N GLN A 85 -16.02 -3.16 2.58
CA GLN A 85 -14.84 -2.45 2.09
C GLN A 85 -13.94 -1.96 3.23
N HIS A 86 -14.53 -1.35 4.26
CA HIS A 86 -13.78 -0.92 5.45
C HIS A 86 -13.11 -2.08 6.20
N GLU A 87 -13.72 -3.27 6.20
CA GLU A 87 -13.15 -4.45 6.85
C GLU A 87 -11.98 -5.00 6.03
N GLU A 88 -12.12 -5.05 4.70
CA GLU A 88 -11.04 -5.41 3.79
C GLU A 88 -9.85 -4.45 3.91
N ASP A 89 -10.11 -3.14 3.88
CA ASP A 89 -9.08 -2.10 4.02
C ASP A 89 -8.34 -2.23 5.35
N ASN A 90 -9.07 -2.42 6.46
CA ASN A 90 -8.48 -2.66 7.78
C ASN A 90 -7.64 -3.92 7.83
N MET A 91 -8.10 -5.01 7.21
CA MET A 91 -7.35 -6.26 7.14
C MET A 91 -6.05 -6.07 6.37
N MET A 92 -6.09 -5.43 5.20
CA MET A 92 -4.91 -5.22 4.36
C MET A 92 -3.93 -4.24 5.00
N LEU A 93 -4.42 -3.15 5.61
CA LEU A 93 -3.59 -2.23 6.37
C LEU A 93 -2.91 -2.92 7.55
N THR A 94 -3.63 -3.77 8.29
CA THR A 94 -3.07 -4.54 9.41
C THR A 94 -1.96 -5.49 8.93
N ARG A 95 -2.16 -6.15 7.78
CA ARG A 95 -1.13 -7.01 7.16
C ARG A 95 0.11 -6.20 6.80
N LEU A 96 -0.05 -5.03 6.17
CA LEU A 96 1.07 -4.14 5.85
C LEU A 96 1.84 -3.68 7.10
N VAL A 97 1.13 -3.27 8.16
CA VAL A 97 1.77 -2.83 9.41
C VAL A 97 2.63 -3.93 10.04
N LYS A 98 2.21 -5.20 9.96
CA LYS A 98 3.00 -6.35 10.43
C LYS A 98 4.29 -6.54 9.63
N LEU A 99 4.29 -6.15 8.35
CA LEU A 99 5.45 -6.27 7.46
C LEU A 99 6.31 -5.02 7.39
N ARG A 100 5.95 -3.93 8.08
CA ARG A 100 6.69 -2.66 8.02
C ARG A 100 8.19 -2.80 8.29
N GLY A 101 8.58 -3.76 9.14
CA GLY A 101 9.98 -4.03 9.49
C GLY A 101 10.81 -4.63 8.36
N TYR A 102 10.17 -5.00 7.25
CA TYR A 102 10.79 -5.51 6.03
C TYR A 102 10.77 -4.48 4.89
N LEU A 103 10.20 -3.30 5.12
CA LEU A 103 10.19 -2.17 4.17
C LEU A 103 11.47 -1.33 4.31
N TRP A 104 12.61 -1.99 4.24
CA TRP A 104 13.92 -1.34 4.23
C TRP A 104 14.66 -1.76 2.96
N THR A 105 15.39 -0.81 2.39
CA THR A 105 16.23 -0.99 1.19
C THR A 105 17.63 -0.50 1.46
#